data_AF-A0A929VYB4-F1
#
_entry.id   AF-A0A929VYB4-F1
#
_cell.length_a   1.000
_cell.length_b   1.000
_cell.length_c   1.000
_cell.angle_alpha   90.00
_cell.angle_beta   90.00
_cell.angle_gamma   90.00
#
_symmetry.space_group_name_H-M   'P 1'
#
loop_
_entity.id
_entity.type
_entity.pdbx_description
1 polymer ?
#
loop_
_entity_poly.entity_id
_entity_poly.type
_entity_poly.pdbx_seq_one_letter_code
_entity_poly.pdbx_strand_id
1 'polypeptide(L)'
;MKLHILPLFAAGLLATAVAVSCSQDPAWTDASASQVNKYSFFHSSRSFSFTDAQPLQEVKVTLMRGTSVGDAKVPVKLLNDTLKSTSLSAPHVHFANGSTTAEYVVKVNPALISVGKYAVDTLVLDSTNVSVGGHAQLLLQIEHKK
;
A
#
# COMPACT_ATOMS: atom_id res chain seq x y z
N MET A 1 57.49 -12.12 48.34
CA MET A 1 56.43 -12.33 49.36
C MET A 1 55.91 -10.97 49.83
N LYS A 2 54.60 -10.89 50.09
CA LYS A 2 53.80 -9.79 50.68
C LYS A 2 53.24 -8.69 49.76
N LEU A 3 52.00 -8.96 49.34
CA LEU A 3 50.88 -8.02 49.13
C LEU A 3 50.46 -7.32 50.43
N HIS A 4 50.00 -6.06 50.35
CA HIS A 4 48.90 -5.44 51.12
C HIS A 4 48.33 -4.28 50.24
N ILE A 5 47.16 -4.29 49.59
CA ILE A 5 45.71 -4.35 50.00
C ILE A 5 45.24 -3.03 50.66
N LEU A 6 44.70 -2.07 49.88
CA LEU A 6 43.26 -1.66 49.68
C LEU A 6 42.83 -0.48 50.63
N PRO A 7 41.70 0.23 50.46
CA PRO A 7 40.69 0.26 49.38
C PRO A 7 40.28 1.68 48.91
N LEU A 8 39.54 1.78 47.80
CA LEU A 8 38.53 2.83 47.65
C LEU A 8 37.29 2.24 46.98
N PHE A 9 36.25 2.12 47.81
CA PHE A 9 34.88 1.78 47.44
C PHE A 9 34.34 2.82 46.44
N ALA A 10 33.81 2.35 45.32
CA ALA A 10 32.72 3.03 44.65
C ALA A 10 31.75 1.96 44.12
N ALA A 11 30.60 1.90 44.79
CA ALA A 11 29.45 1.13 44.34
C ALA A 11 28.96 1.70 43.00
N GLY A 12 28.70 0.81 42.04
CA GLY A 12 28.12 1.15 40.75
C GLY A 12 27.37 -0.04 40.21
N LEU A 13 26.16 -0.24 40.71
CA LEU A 13 25.21 -1.23 40.23
C LEU A 13 24.66 -0.74 38.88
N LEU A 14 25.06 -1.35 37.77
CA LEU A 14 24.36 -1.22 36.49
C LEU A 14 24.22 -2.60 35.85
N ALA A 15 23.00 -3.13 35.99
CA ALA A 15 22.50 -4.19 35.14
C ALA A 15 22.45 -3.67 33.70
N THR A 16 23.13 -4.35 32.77
CA THR A 16 22.82 -4.21 31.34
C THR A 16 22.29 -5.53 30.85
N ALA A 17 21.02 -5.45 30.46
CA ALA A 17 20.20 -6.52 29.98
C ALA A 17 20.77 -7.19 28.72
N VAL A 18 20.29 -8.42 28.57
CA VAL A 18 20.41 -9.39 27.50
C VAL A 18 20.52 -8.86 26.07
N ALA A 19 21.21 -9.68 25.28
CA ALA A 19 21.40 -9.59 23.85
C ALA A 19 20.17 -9.14 23.05
N VAL A 20 20.40 -8.22 22.12
CA VAL A 20 19.67 -8.18 20.86
C VAL A 20 20.66 -8.56 19.76
N SER A 21 20.44 -9.75 19.21
CA SER A 21 21.04 -10.22 17.97
C SER A 21 20.74 -9.19 16.88
N CYS A 22 21.72 -8.38 16.50
CA CYS A 22 21.68 -7.71 15.21
C CYS A 22 21.78 -8.81 14.14
N SER A 23 20.64 -9.32 13.67
CA SER A 23 20.59 -9.91 12.34
C SER A 23 20.82 -8.76 11.35
N GLN A 24 22.09 -8.45 11.08
CA GLN A 24 22.46 -7.71 9.90
C GLN A 24 22.19 -8.62 8.69
N ASP A 25 20.93 -8.66 8.30
CA ASP A 25 20.53 -9.05 6.96
C ASP A 25 20.77 -7.83 6.05
N PRO A 26 21.78 -7.83 5.17
CA PRO A 26 22.12 -6.67 4.35
C PRO A 26 21.24 -6.56 3.09
N ALA A 27 20.10 -7.25 3.03
CA ALA A 27 19.27 -7.33 1.82
C ALA A 27 18.38 -6.09 1.54
N TRP A 28 18.52 -4.99 2.29
CA TRP A 28 17.70 -3.78 2.11
C TRP A 28 18.50 -2.51 1.78
N THR A 29 19.81 -2.59 1.62
CA THR A 29 20.68 -1.40 1.49
C THR A 29 20.95 -0.91 0.07
N ASP A 30 20.21 -1.34 -0.96
CA ASP A 30 20.41 -0.81 -2.31
C ASP A 30 19.15 -0.80 -3.20
N ALA A 31 17.99 -0.46 -2.63
CA ALA A 31 16.94 0.12 -3.46
C ALA A 31 17.43 1.51 -3.89
N SER A 32 18.05 1.60 -5.07
CA SER A 32 18.66 2.83 -5.60
C SER A 32 17.81 4.07 -5.30
N ALA A 33 18.43 5.21 -5.02
CA ALA A 33 17.74 6.48 -4.74
C ALA A 33 16.68 6.89 -5.80
N SER A 34 16.71 6.30 -7.01
CA SER A 34 15.70 6.47 -8.05
C SER A 34 14.39 5.67 -7.85
N GLN A 35 14.39 4.67 -6.97
CA GLN A 35 13.25 3.78 -6.67
C GLN A 35 12.41 4.24 -5.47
N VAL A 36 12.95 5.13 -4.64
CA VAL A 36 12.38 5.48 -3.32
C VAL A 36 11.09 6.32 -3.43
N ASN A 37 10.76 6.85 -4.61
CA ASN A 37 9.65 7.82 -4.78
C ASN A 37 8.56 7.40 -5.77
N LYS A 38 8.43 6.10 -6.06
CA LYS A 38 7.44 5.62 -7.03
C LYS A 38 6.28 4.88 -6.36
N TYR A 39 5.20 4.72 -7.11
CA TYR A 39 3.91 4.21 -6.66
C TYR A 39 3.62 2.84 -7.26
N SER A 40 2.73 2.09 -6.62
CA SER A 40 2.23 0.82 -7.14
C SER A 40 0.81 0.59 -6.63
N PHE A 41 -0.03 -0.08 -7.41
CA PHE A 41 -1.16 -0.78 -6.79
C PHE A 41 -0.62 -1.90 -5.91
N PHE A 42 -1.27 -2.13 -4.77
CA PHE A 42 -0.89 -3.24 -3.88
C PHE A 42 -1.20 -4.60 -4.53
N HIS A 43 -2.27 -4.65 -5.32
CA HIS A 43 -2.70 -5.84 -6.06
C HIS A 43 -2.72 -5.54 -7.55
N SER A 44 -2.44 -6.54 -8.38
CA SER A 44 -2.65 -6.49 -9.83
C SER A 44 -4.11 -6.76 -10.23
N SER A 45 -4.89 -7.43 -9.38
CA SER A 45 -6.32 -7.67 -9.58
C SER A 45 -7.11 -7.68 -8.26
N ARG A 46 -8.39 -7.29 -8.32
CA ARG A 46 -9.34 -7.37 -7.21
C ARG A 46 -10.73 -7.68 -7.72
N SER A 47 -11.40 -8.59 -7.03
CA SER A 47 -12.79 -8.99 -7.34
C SER A 47 -13.71 -8.65 -6.17
N PHE A 48 -14.87 -8.11 -6.50
CA PHE A 48 -15.95 -7.80 -5.56
C PHE A 48 -17.27 -8.36 -6.08
N SER A 49 -18.21 -8.60 -5.19
CA SER A 49 -19.54 -9.07 -5.58
C SER A 49 -20.63 -8.44 -4.72
N PHE A 50 -21.82 -8.30 -5.29
CA PHE A 50 -22.99 -7.74 -4.61
C PHE A 50 -24.27 -8.47 -5.03
N THR A 51 -25.36 -8.26 -4.29
CA THR A 51 -26.71 -8.73 -4.63
C THR A 51 -27.68 -7.56 -4.54
N ASP A 52 -28.91 -7.71 -5.04
CA ASP A 52 -29.95 -6.67 -4.90
C ASP A 52 -30.24 -6.31 -3.43
N ALA A 53 -30.14 -7.27 -2.52
CA ALA A 53 -30.33 -7.04 -1.08
C ALA A 53 -29.17 -6.25 -0.43
N GLN A 54 -27.98 -6.27 -1.05
CA GLN A 54 -26.77 -5.63 -0.57
C GLN A 54 -26.03 -4.98 -1.74
N PRO A 55 -26.54 -3.84 -2.26
CA PRO A 55 -25.93 -3.16 -3.39
C PRO A 55 -24.56 -2.60 -3.02
N LEU A 56 -23.59 -2.79 -3.91
CA LEU A 56 -22.23 -2.26 -3.74
C LEU A 56 -22.13 -0.90 -4.42
N GLN A 57 -21.95 0.15 -3.62
CA GLN A 57 -21.85 1.53 -4.09
C GLN A 57 -20.40 2.02 -4.20
N GLU A 58 -19.47 1.36 -3.52
CA GLU A 58 -18.06 1.72 -3.53
C GLU A 58 -17.18 0.51 -3.26
N VAL A 59 -15.96 0.57 -3.79
CA VAL A 59 -14.88 -0.35 -3.46
C VAL A 59 -13.63 0.44 -3.11
N LYS A 60 -12.85 -0.10 -2.18
CA LYS A 60 -11.58 0.46 -1.77
C LYS A 60 -10.45 -0.36 -2.35
N VAL A 61 -9.51 0.33 -2.99
CA VAL A 61 -8.27 -0.26 -3.50
C VAL A 61 -7.08 0.40 -2.80
N THR A 62 -6.00 -0.34 -2.64
CA THR A 62 -4.82 0.14 -1.90
C THR A 62 -3.69 0.41 -2.86
N LEU A 63 -3.05 1.56 -2.70
CA LEU A 63 -1.80 1.89 -3.36
C LEU A 63 -0.68 1.96 -2.32
N MET A 64 0.53 1.73 -2.80
CA MET A 64 1.77 1.82 -2.05
C MET A 64 2.69 2.87 -2.67
N ARG A 65 3.56 3.45 -1.85
CA ARG A 65 4.69 4.31 -2.26
C ARG A 65 5.98 3.91 -1.54
N GLY A 66 7.12 4.12 -2.20
CA GLY A 66 8.44 3.69 -1.68
C GLY A 66 9.01 4.49 -0.50
N THR A 67 8.40 5.62 -0.13
CA THR A 67 8.82 6.50 0.98
C THR A 67 7.63 6.91 1.82
N SER A 68 7.78 7.18 3.10
CA SER A 68 6.75 7.81 3.94
C SER A 68 6.93 9.32 4.08
N VAL A 69 8.01 9.90 3.52
CA VAL A 69 8.38 11.29 3.76
C VAL A 69 7.60 12.26 2.89
N GLY A 70 6.90 13.21 3.51
CA GLY A 70 6.15 14.27 2.86
C GLY A 70 4.80 13.83 2.29
N ASP A 71 3.89 14.78 2.14
CA ASP A 71 2.63 14.56 1.44
C ASP A 71 2.85 14.35 -0.07
N ALA A 72 2.08 13.44 -0.66
CA ALA A 72 2.16 13.16 -2.07
C ALA A 72 0.78 12.91 -2.70
N LYS A 73 0.63 13.29 -3.96
CA LYS A 73 -0.57 13.02 -4.76
C LYS A 73 -0.17 12.31 -6.04
N VAL A 74 -0.77 11.16 -6.32
CA VAL A 74 -0.53 10.41 -7.56
C VAL A 74 -1.80 10.36 -8.38
N PRO A 75 -1.76 10.73 -9.68
CA PRO A 75 -2.93 10.63 -10.55
C PRO A 75 -3.28 9.17 -10.81
N VAL A 76 -4.59 8.87 -10.82
CA VAL A 76 -5.13 7.58 -11.23
C VAL A 76 -6.09 7.81 -12.38
N LYS A 77 -5.98 6.98 -13.41
CA LYS A 77 -6.92 6.95 -14.54
C LYS A 77 -7.77 5.69 -14.44
N LEU A 78 -9.01 5.81 -14.89
CA LEU A 78 -9.92 4.69 -15.04
C LEU A 78 -10.12 4.45 -16.53
N LEU A 79 -9.81 3.25 -16.97
CA LEU A 79 -10.12 2.76 -18.31
C LEU A 79 -11.28 1.79 -18.16
N ASN A 80 -12.46 2.22 -18.61
CA ASN A 80 -13.65 1.39 -18.60
C ASN A 80 -13.71 0.54 -19.85
N ASP A 81 -14.13 -0.71 -19.71
CA ASP A 81 -14.26 -1.61 -20.86
C ASP A 81 -15.54 -1.30 -21.66
N THR A 82 -16.71 -1.25 -21.01
CA THR A 82 -17.97 -0.93 -21.73
C THR A 82 -19.12 -0.41 -20.87
N LEU A 83 -19.36 -1.00 -19.68
CA LEU A 83 -20.55 -0.71 -18.88
C LEU A 83 -20.53 0.66 -18.18
N LYS A 84 -19.34 1.28 -18.05
CA LYS A 84 -19.13 2.53 -17.28
C LYS A 84 -19.77 2.46 -15.88
N SER A 85 -19.76 1.27 -15.28
CA SER A 85 -20.33 0.98 -13.98
C SER A 85 -19.46 1.51 -12.83
N THR A 86 -18.25 1.95 -13.11
CA THR A 86 -17.36 2.53 -12.10
C THR A 86 -16.95 3.96 -12.45
N SER A 87 -16.65 4.74 -11.41
CA SER A 87 -16.09 6.08 -11.55
C SER A 87 -15.13 6.40 -10.41
N LEU A 88 -14.19 7.31 -10.70
CA LEU A 88 -13.21 7.77 -9.73
C LEU A 88 -13.82 8.80 -8.78
N SER A 89 -13.61 8.64 -7.48
CA SER A 89 -14.07 9.62 -6.48
C SER A 89 -13.29 10.94 -6.53
N ALA A 90 -12.03 10.89 -6.94
CA ALA A 90 -11.13 12.03 -7.11
C ALA A 90 -10.07 11.72 -8.18
N PRO A 91 -9.46 12.70 -8.85
CA PRO A 91 -8.46 12.45 -9.90
C PRO A 91 -7.10 11.95 -9.37
N HIS A 92 -6.87 11.99 -8.05
CA HIS A 92 -5.61 11.62 -7.42
C HIS A 92 -5.83 10.81 -6.15
N VAL A 93 -4.85 9.96 -5.82
CA VAL A 93 -4.69 9.33 -4.52
C VAL A 93 -3.78 10.19 -3.68
N HIS A 94 -4.20 10.55 -2.47
CA HIS A 94 -3.39 11.30 -1.51
C HIS A 94 -2.72 10.35 -0.52
N PHE A 95 -1.40 10.46 -0.43
CA PHE A 95 -0.61 9.84 0.61
C PHE A 95 -0.22 10.91 1.62
N ALA A 96 -0.66 10.74 2.87
CA ALA A 96 -0.28 11.61 3.97
C ALA A 96 1.22 11.44 4.30
N ASN A 97 1.84 12.50 4.81
CA ASN A 97 3.17 12.40 5.43
C ASN A 97 3.16 11.35 6.55
N GLY A 98 4.18 10.49 6.57
CA GLY A 98 4.28 9.34 7.47
C GLY A 98 3.66 8.05 6.94
N SER A 99 2.95 8.07 5.81
CA SER A 99 2.29 6.87 5.26
C SER A 99 2.96 6.36 3.98
N THR A 100 3.17 5.05 3.91
CA THR A 100 3.57 4.33 2.69
C THR A 100 2.38 3.75 1.93
N THR A 101 1.17 3.83 2.48
CA THR A 101 -0.05 3.31 1.87
C THR A 101 -1.14 4.36 1.81
N ALA A 102 -2.04 4.22 0.84
CA ALA A 102 -3.24 5.02 0.73
C ALA A 102 -4.39 4.17 0.20
N GLU A 103 -5.58 4.38 0.74
CA GLU A 103 -6.81 3.83 0.18
C GLU A 103 -7.34 4.78 -0.89
N TYR A 104 -7.91 4.20 -1.94
CA TYR A 104 -8.57 4.93 -2.99
C TYR A 104 -9.96 4.35 -3.24
N VAL A 105 -10.95 5.23 -3.26
CA VAL A 105 -12.35 4.87 -3.41
C VAL A 105 -12.74 4.93 -4.87
N VAL A 106 -13.22 3.80 -5.39
CA VAL A 106 -13.87 3.69 -6.69
C VAL A 106 -15.36 3.58 -6.44
N LYS A 107 -16.14 4.51 -6.99
CA LYS A 107 -17.60 4.46 -6.92
C LYS A 107 -18.12 3.44 -7.90
N VAL A 108 -19.16 2.73 -7.51
CA VAL A 108 -19.82 1.69 -8.29
C VAL A 108 -21.29 2.09 -8.49
N ASN A 109 -21.77 1.99 -9.72
CA ASN A 109 -23.18 2.07 -10.05
C ASN A 109 -23.70 0.64 -10.27
N PRO A 110 -24.26 -0.01 -9.22
CA PRO A 110 -24.67 -1.40 -9.31
C PRO A 110 -25.83 -1.61 -10.30
N ALA A 111 -26.64 -0.59 -10.58
CA ALA A 111 -27.75 -0.67 -11.52
C ALA A 111 -27.32 -0.92 -12.98
N LEU A 112 -26.05 -0.66 -13.32
CA LEU A 112 -25.50 -0.90 -14.65
C LEU A 112 -24.96 -2.34 -14.83
N ILE A 113 -24.94 -3.15 -13.77
CA ILE A 113 -24.44 -4.53 -13.80
C ILE A 113 -25.63 -5.47 -13.59
N SER A 114 -26.06 -6.15 -14.66
CA SER A 114 -27.19 -7.08 -14.59
C SER A 114 -26.88 -8.32 -13.73
N VAL A 115 -27.91 -8.87 -13.07
CA VAL A 115 -27.81 -10.09 -12.26
C VAL A 115 -27.14 -11.23 -13.05
N GLY A 116 -26.16 -11.89 -12.44
CA GLY A 116 -25.37 -12.96 -13.04
C GLY A 116 -24.32 -12.50 -14.05
N LYS A 117 -24.04 -11.19 -14.12
CA LYS A 117 -22.98 -10.60 -14.95
C LYS A 117 -21.91 -9.96 -14.08
N TYR A 118 -20.77 -9.70 -14.72
CA TYR A 118 -19.68 -8.94 -14.11
C TYR A 118 -19.27 -7.77 -15.00
N ALA A 119 -18.80 -6.71 -14.37
CA ALA A 119 -18.07 -5.62 -15.01
C ALA A 119 -16.57 -5.80 -14.76
N VAL A 120 -15.75 -5.43 -15.73
CA VAL A 120 -14.29 -5.35 -15.61
C VAL A 120 -13.86 -3.95 -16.00
N ASP A 121 -13.11 -3.30 -15.13
CA ASP A 121 -12.51 -2.00 -15.37
C ASP A 121 -11.04 -2.02 -14.96
N THR A 122 -10.22 -1.15 -15.54
CA THR A 122 -8.79 -1.08 -15.21
C THR A 122 -8.43 0.28 -14.62
N LEU A 123 -7.88 0.28 -13.41
CA LEU A 123 -7.25 1.45 -12.84
C LEU A 123 -5.79 1.49 -13.26
N VAL A 124 -5.31 2.67 -13.65
CA VAL A 124 -3.97 2.85 -14.23
C VAL A 124 -3.25 4.01 -13.57
N LEU A 125 -1.99 3.76 -13.21
CA LEU A 125 -0.99 4.76 -12.88
C LEU A 125 -0.16 5.10 -14.11
N ASP A 126 0.34 6.34 -14.19
CA ASP A 126 1.34 6.67 -15.20
C ASP A 126 2.59 5.82 -15.00
N SER A 127 3.01 5.09 -16.04
CA SER A 127 4.19 4.21 -16.02
C SER A 127 5.47 4.91 -15.56
N THR A 128 5.62 6.22 -15.80
CA THR A 128 6.81 6.96 -15.33
C THR A 128 6.89 7.02 -13.81
N ASN A 129 5.72 6.99 -13.15
CA ASN A 129 5.54 7.09 -11.71
C ASN A 129 5.50 5.73 -11.01
N VAL A 130 5.63 4.62 -11.74
CA VAL A 130 5.47 3.26 -11.16
C VAL A 130 6.80 2.67 -10.73
N SER A 131 6.83 2.05 -9.55
CA SER A 131 8.01 1.38 -9.00
C SER A 131 8.48 0.25 -9.91
N VAL A 132 9.79 0.01 -9.95
CA VAL A 132 10.34 -1.15 -10.68
C VAL A 132 9.77 -2.42 -10.08
N GLY A 133 9.18 -3.29 -10.90
CA GLY A 133 8.49 -4.50 -10.45
C GLY A 133 7.11 -4.27 -9.82
N GLY A 134 6.68 -3.01 -9.69
CA GLY A 134 5.36 -2.64 -9.16
C GLY A 134 4.24 -2.81 -10.19
N HIS A 135 3.01 -2.84 -9.70
CA HIS A 135 1.80 -2.91 -10.51
C HIS A 135 1.39 -1.51 -10.95
N ALA A 136 1.57 -1.22 -12.24
CA ALA A 136 1.08 0.00 -12.89
C ALA A 136 -0.44 0.00 -13.10
N GLN A 137 -1.04 -1.19 -13.08
CA GLN A 137 -2.44 -1.41 -13.38
C GLN A 137 -3.07 -2.31 -12.32
N LEU A 138 -4.35 -2.06 -12.06
CA LEU A 138 -5.21 -2.91 -11.25
C LEU A 138 -6.45 -3.27 -12.07
N LEU A 139 -6.64 -4.56 -12.32
CA LEU A 139 -7.87 -5.09 -12.89
C LEU A 139 -8.94 -5.20 -11.79
N LEU A 140 -10.02 -4.46 -11.93
CA LEU A 140 -11.15 -4.44 -11.01
C LEU A 140 -12.32 -5.20 -11.63
N GLN A 141 -12.73 -6.30 -10.98
CA GLN A 141 -13.89 -7.09 -11.38
C GLN A 141 -15.01 -6.93 -10.35
N ILE A 142 -16.23 -6.65 -10.80
CA ILE A 142 -17.41 -6.51 -9.94
C ILE A 142 -18.53 -7.39 -10.47
N GLU A 143 -18.98 -8.35 -9.68
CA GLU A 143 -20.04 -9.31 -10.04
C GLU A 143 -21.36 -8.99 -9.35
N HIS A 144 -22.46 -8.98 -10.11
CA HIS A 144 -23.80 -9.02 -9.54
C HIS A 144 -24.23 -10.48 -9.38
N LYS A 145 -24.25 -10.97 -8.14
CA LYS A 145 -24.71 -12.32 -7.81
C LYS A 145 -26.24 -12.40 -7.80
N LYS A 146 -26.73 -13.61 -8.08
CA LYS A 146 -28.16 -13.97 -7.96
C LYS A 146 -28.61 -13.98 -6.52
#